data_AF-A0A974SAN3-F1
#
_entry.id   AF-A0A974SAN3-F1
#
_cell.length_a   1.000
_cell.length_b   1.000
_cell.length_c   1.000
_cell.angle_alpha   90.00
_cell.angle_beta   90.00
_cell.angle_gamma   90.00
#
_symmetry.space_group_name_H-M   'P 1'
#
loop_
_entity.id
_entity.type
_entity.pdbx_description
1 polymer ?
#
loop_
_entity_poly.entity_id
_entity_poly.type
_entity_poly.pdbx_seq_one_letter_code
_entity_poly.pdbx_strand_id
1 'polypeptide(L)'
;MKGTKDMLINDVKTTNFPYEVIDGEEHYPLHSTTVVESITETIPDELKAVMTIDYSQIPESYFQKVKAELGVQEADPVQAAENESLLLDVLEREGAFHQTP
;
A
#
# COMPACT_ATOMS: atom_id res chain seq x y z
N MET A 1 14.19 -3.56 0.56
CA MET A 1 14.01 -4.99 0.92
C MET A 1 12.56 -5.20 1.34
N LYS A 2 11.88 -6.24 0.88
CA LYS A 2 10.47 -6.51 1.26
C LYS A 2 10.39 -7.62 2.30
N GLY A 3 9.46 -7.51 3.24
CA GLY A 3 9.25 -8.51 4.29
C GLY A 3 7.86 -8.42 4.91
N THR A 4 7.61 -9.28 5.91
CA THR A 4 6.40 -9.25 6.73
C THR A 4 6.75 -9.20 8.21
N LYS A 5 5.88 -8.60 9.02
CA LYS A 5 6.04 -8.54 10.47
C LYS A 5 4.71 -8.47 11.21
N ASP A 6 4.79 -8.64 12.53
CA ASP A 6 3.67 -8.37 13.42
C ASP A 6 3.57 -6.87 13.71
N MET A 7 2.34 -6.35 13.71
CA MET A 7 2.01 -4.96 14.02
C MET A 7 0.82 -4.89 14.98
N LEU A 8 0.66 -3.75 15.66
CA LEU A 8 -0.54 -3.43 16.42
C LEU A 8 -1.23 -2.26 15.71
N ILE A 9 -2.43 -2.49 15.19
CA ILE A 9 -3.19 -1.50 14.42
C ILE A 9 -4.57 -1.39 15.09
N ASN A 10 -4.93 -0.19 15.55
CA ASN A 10 -6.17 0.06 16.31
C ASN A 10 -6.41 -0.96 17.44
N ASP A 11 -5.40 -1.18 18.29
CA ASP A 11 -5.44 -2.13 19.41
C ASP A 11 -5.69 -3.61 19.05
N VAL A 12 -5.62 -3.95 17.75
CA VAL A 12 -5.72 -5.32 17.25
C VAL A 12 -4.35 -5.78 16.77
N LYS A 13 -3.95 -6.98 17.21
CA LYS A 13 -2.71 -7.58 16.73
C LYS A 13 -2.89 -8.00 15.27
N THR A 14 -2.01 -7.55 14.39
CA THR A 14 -1.97 -7.96 12.98
C THR A 14 -0.67 -8.70 12.70
N THR A 15 -0.77 -9.91 12.17
CA THR A 15 0.36 -10.75 11.81
C THR A 15 0.57 -10.74 10.29
N ASN A 16 1.78 -11.05 9.84
CA ASN A 16 2.16 -11.09 8.42
C ASN A 16 1.93 -9.78 7.65
N PHE A 17 2.00 -8.64 8.34
CA PHE A 17 1.79 -7.33 7.73
C PHE A 17 2.98 -6.94 6.82
N PRO A 18 2.76 -6.50 5.57
CA PRO A 18 3.84 -6.22 4.63
C PRO A 18 4.57 -4.92 4.95
N TYR A 19 5.89 -4.92 4.76
CA TYR A 19 6.71 -3.72 4.81
C TYR A 19 7.79 -3.73 3.73
N GLU A 20 8.29 -2.54 3.41
CA GLU A 20 9.41 -2.34 2.50
C GLU A 20 10.45 -1.40 3.13
N VAL A 21 11.72 -1.79 3.05
CA VAL A 21 12.85 -0.94 3.45
C VAL A 21 13.36 -0.17 2.23
N ILE A 22 13.28 1.16 2.30
CA ILE A 22 13.78 2.11 1.29
C ILE A 22 14.73 3.06 2.03
N ASP A 23 15.95 3.24 1.51
CA ASP A 23 16.98 4.09 2.13
C ASP A 23 17.29 3.81 3.61
N GLY A 24 17.06 2.58 4.06
CA GLY A 24 17.26 2.15 5.45
C GLY A 24 16.07 2.41 6.38
N GLU A 25 15.00 3.01 5.88
CA GLU A 25 13.76 3.27 6.62
C GLU A 25 12.67 2.25 6.27
N GLU A 26 11.87 1.85 7.27
CA GLU A 26 10.73 0.96 7.06
C GLU A 26 9.49 1.73 6.61
N HIS A 27 8.97 1.37 5.45
CA HIS A 27 7.75 1.89 4.86
C HIS A 27 6.65 0.83 4.88
N TYR A 28 5.42 1.29 5.12
CA TYR A 28 4.23 0.45 5.13
C TYR A 28 3.32 0.87 3.99
N PRO A 29 2.82 -0.06 3.16
CA PRO A 29 1.92 0.31 2.09
C PRO A 29 0.63 0.90 2.66
N LEU A 30 0.28 2.12 2.23
CA LEU A 30 -0.87 2.84 2.75
C LEU A 30 -2.17 2.01 2.66
N HIS A 31 -2.42 1.40 1.50
CA HIS A 31 -3.60 0.56 1.28
C HIS A 31 -3.66 -0.65 2.24
N SER A 32 -2.51 -1.23 2.60
CA SER A 32 -2.43 -2.34 3.56
C SER A 32 -2.88 -1.91 4.94
N THR A 33 -2.44 -0.74 5.40
CA THR A 33 -2.85 -0.18 6.70
C THR A 33 -4.34 0.12 6.72
N THR A 34 -4.85 0.80 5.68
CA THR A 34 -6.26 1.18 5.60
C THR A 34 -7.21 -0.02 5.57
N VAL A 35 -6.82 -1.13 4.92
CA VAL A 35 -7.61 -2.37 4.94
C VAL A 35 -7.72 -2.94 6.35
N VAL A 36 -6.62 -2.98 7.10
CA VAL A 36 -6.65 -3.46 8.48
C VAL A 36 -7.46 -2.51 9.35
N GLU A 37 -7.27 -1.20 9.23
CA GLU A 37 -8.04 -0.20 9.97
C GLU A 37 -9.55 -0.37 9.75
N SER A 38 -9.99 -0.48 8.49
CA SER A 38 -11.39 -0.71 8.14
C SER A 38 -11.97 -1.98 8.78
N ILE A 39 -11.19 -3.07 8.84
CA ILE A 39 -11.60 -4.30 9.54
C ILE A 39 -11.73 -4.03 11.04
N THR A 40 -10.72 -3.39 11.65
CA THR A 40 -10.69 -3.14 13.11
C THR A 40 -11.79 -2.19 13.59
N GLU A 41 -12.26 -1.27 12.75
CA GLU A 41 -13.41 -0.40 13.05
C GLU A 41 -14.71 -1.18 13.21
N THR A 42 -14.83 -2.36 12.61
CA THR A 42 -16.01 -3.23 12.77
C THR A 42 -15.95 -4.11 14.02
N ILE A 43 -14.80 -4.15 14.70
CA ILE A 43 -14.59 -4.96 15.91
C ILE A 43 -14.93 -4.09 17.14
N PRO A 44 -15.83 -4.54 18.03
CA PRO A 44 -16.09 -3.87 19.30
C PRO A 44 -14.83 -3.71 20.14
N ASP A 45 -14.65 -2.55 20.78
CA ASP A 45 -13.42 -2.21 21.52
C ASP A 45 -13.04 -3.26 22.57
N GLU A 46 -14.04 -3.83 23.26
CA GLU A 46 -13.88 -4.87 24.28
C GLU A 46 -13.21 -6.15 23.75
N LEU A 47 -13.31 -6.40 22.44
CA LEU A 47 -12.78 -7.58 21.78
C LEU A 47 -11.43 -7.34 21.10
N LYS A 48 -11.04 -6.08 20.86
CA LYS A 48 -9.83 -5.74 20.09
C LYS A 48 -8.56 -6.37 20.67
N ALA A 49 -8.41 -6.32 21.99
CA ALA A 49 -7.24 -6.83 22.71
C ALA A 49 -7.05 -8.36 22.62
N VAL A 50 -8.11 -9.11 22.33
CA VAL A 50 -8.06 -10.58 22.18
C VAL A 50 -8.11 -11.04 20.72
N MET A 51 -8.31 -10.10 19.80
CA MET A 51 -8.39 -10.37 18.37
C MET A 51 -7.00 -10.35 17.74
N THR A 52 -6.81 -11.23 16.76
CA THR A 52 -5.64 -11.23 15.90
C THR A 52 -6.08 -11.37 14.46
N ILE A 53 -5.59 -10.48 13.60
CA ILE A 53 -5.82 -10.50 12.16
C ILE A 53 -4.56 -11.06 11.51
N ASP A 54 -4.69 -12.08 10.66
CA ASP A 54 -3.62 -12.51 9.76
C ASP A 54 -3.80 -11.79 8.43
N TYR A 55 -2.89 -10.86 8.12
CA TYR A 55 -2.96 -10.06 6.90
C TYR A 55 -2.96 -10.93 5.64
N SER A 56 -2.23 -12.06 5.66
CA SER A 56 -2.13 -12.97 4.51
C SER A 56 -3.44 -13.70 4.19
N GLN A 57 -4.37 -13.73 5.14
CA GLN A 57 -5.68 -14.39 5.02
C GLN A 57 -6.82 -13.40 4.72
N ILE A 58 -6.51 -12.11 4.59
CA ILE A 58 -7.52 -11.11 4.23
C ILE A 58 -7.96 -11.36 2.77
N PRO A 59 -9.26 -11.51 2.49
CA PRO A 59 -9.74 -11.71 1.14
C PRO A 59 -9.49 -10.49 0.23
N GLU A 60 -9.17 -10.74 -1.04
CA GLU A 60 -8.91 -9.70 -2.05
C GLU A 60 -10.05 -8.66 -2.16
N SER A 61 -11.30 -9.08 -1.88
CA SER A 61 -12.47 -8.20 -1.92
C SER A 61 -12.38 -7.00 -0.96
N TYR A 62 -11.71 -7.16 0.19
CA TYR A 62 -11.48 -6.05 1.13
C TYR A 62 -10.51 -5.02 0.53
N PHE A 63 -9.47 -5.48 -0.15
CA PHE A 63 -8.51 -4.60 -0.83
C PHE A 63 -9.17 -3.83 -1.97
N GLN A 64 -10.00 -4.50 -2.78
CA GLN A 64 -10.75 -3.85 -3.85
C GLN A 64 -11.71 -2.79 -3.32
N LYS A 65 -12.43 -3.09 -2.23
CA LYS A 65 -13.33 -2.14 -1.58
C LYS A 65 -12.58 -0.90 -1.11
N VAL A 66 -11.46 -1.07 -0.40
CA VAL A 66 -10.67 0.06 0.11
C VAL A 66 -10.04 0.86 -1.02
N LYS A 67 -9.53 0.22 -2.07
CA LYS A 67 -9.05 0.94 -3.27
C LYS A 67 -10.15 1.83 -3.87
N ALA A 68 -11.37 1.31 -4.00
CA ALA A 68 -12.51 2.07 -4.50
C ALA A 68 -12.89 3.25 -3.58
N GLU A 69 -12.89 3.06 -2.26
CA GLU A 69 -13.15 4.11 -1.27
C GLU A 69 -12.09 5.21 -1.28
N LEU A 70 -10.82 4.84 -1.48
CA LEU A 70 -9.70 5.77 -1.63
C LEU A 70 -9.66 6.46 -3.01
N GLY A 71 -10.58 6.13 -3.91
CA GLY A 71 -10.58 6.65 -5.28
C GLY A 71 -9.40 6.18 -6.12
N VAL A 72 -8.71 5.12 -5.70
CA VAL A 72 -7.60 4.52 -6.46
C VAL A 72 -8.21 3.78 -7.65
N GLN A 73 -8.10 4.39 -8.82
CA GLN A 73 -8.46 3.75 -10.08
C GLN A 73 -7.31 2.85 -10.51
N GLU A 74 -7.63 1.63 -10.94
CA GLU A 74 -6.66 0.81 -11.65
C GLU A 74 -6.29 1.54 -12.94
N ALA A 75 -5.01 1.85 -13.10
CA ALA A 75 -4.54 2.47 -14.33
C ALA A 75 -4.67 1.45 -15.47
N ASP A 76 -5.22 1.86 -16.60
CA ASP A 76 -5.14 1.07 -17.82
C ASP A 76 -3.65 0.90 -18.17
N PRO A 77 -3.13 -0.34 -18.24
CA PRO A 77 -1.71 -0.58 -18.44
C PRO A 77 -1.20 -0.03 -19.77
N VAL A 78 -2.04 0.04 -20.80
CA VAL A 78 -1.67 0.63 -22.10
C VAL A 78 -1.53 2.14 -21.94
N GLN A 79 -2.53 2.77 -21.33
CA GLN A 79 -2.51 4.21 -21.11
C GLN A 79 -1.39 4.64 -20.14
N ALA A 80 -1.09 3.82 -19.13
CA ALA A 80 0.02 4.07 -18.21
C ALA A 80 1.36 4.05 -18.94
N ALA A 81 1.59 3.07 -19.83
CA ALA A 81 2.81 2.99 -20.62
C ALA A 81 2.95 4.17 -21.61
N GLU A 82 1.86 4.58 -22.24
CA GLU A 82 1.84 5.77 -23.10
C GLU A 82 2.18 7.05 -22.33
N ASN A 83 1.57 7.23 -21.14
CA ASN A 83 1.83 8.38 -20.27
C ASN A 83 3.28 8.38 -19.73
N GLU A 84 3.81 7.21 -19.38
CA GLU A 84 5.22 7.07 -18.96
C GLU A 84 6.17 7.46 -20.08
N SER A 85 5.93 6.95 -21.30
CA SER A 85 6.74 7.32 -22.47
C SER A 85 6.67 8.83 -22.74
N LEU A 86 5.49 9.45 -22.65
CA LEU A 86 5.32 10.88 -22.84
C LEU A 86 6.06 11.69 -21.76
N LEU A 87 6.00 11.24 -20.50
CA LEU A 87 6.69 11.90 -19.40
C LEU A 87 8.21 11.85 -19.59
N LEU A 88 8.76 10.69 -19.95
CA LEU A 88 10.20 10.54 -20.23
C LEU A 88 10.63 11.45 -21.38
N ASP A 89 9.86 11.49 -22.46
CA ASP A 89 10.07 12.37 -23.62
C ASP A 89 10.11 13.86 -23.21
N VAL A 90 9.21 14.29 -22.32
CA VAL A 90 9.16 15.68 -21.83
C VAL A 90 10.37 15.96 -20.93
N LEU A 91 10.70 15.06 -20.00
CA LEU A 91 11.82 15.22 -19.09
C LEU A 91 13.18 15.26 -19.82
N GLU A 92 13.32 14.48 -20.90
CA GLU A 92 14.49 14.54 -21.78
C GLU A 92 14.58 15.88 -22.52
N ARG A 93 13.46 16.37 -23.08
CA ARG A 93 13.41 17.67 -23.78
C ARG A 93 13.66 18.85 -22.84
N GLU A 94 13.18 18.79 -21.60
CA GLU A 94 13.40 19.82 -20.59
C GLU A 94 14.80 19.74 -19.95
N GLY A 95 15.61 18.75 -20.33
CA GLY A 95 16.98 18.60 -19.83
C GLY A 95 17.04 18.19 -18.36
N ALA A 96 16.02 17.53 -17.82
CA ALA A 96 16.03 17.05 -16.43
C ALA A 96 17.11 15.96 -16.20
N PHE A 97 17.49 15.24 -17.26
CA PHE A 97 18.56 14.25 -17.26
C PHE A 97 19.80 14.75 -18.01
N HIS A 98 20.52 15.72 -17.44
CA HIS A 98 21.87 16.01 -17.93
C HIS A 98 22.79 14.84 -17.57
N GLN A 99 23.23 14.08 -18.56
CA GLN A 99 24.39 13.20 -18.44
C GLN A 99 25.57 14.07 -17.99
N THR A 100 26.01 13.90 -16.74
CA THR A 100 27.28 14.47 -16.29
C THR A 100 28.40 13.69 -17.00
N PRO A 101 29.34 14.35 -17.69
CA PRO A 101 30.45 13.69 -18.37
C PRO A 101 31.38 12.94 -17.42
#